data_AF-A0A2S9HCK5-F1
#
_entry.id   AF-A0A2S9HCK5-F1
#
_cell.length_a   1.000
_cell.length_b   1.000
_cell.length_c   1.000
_cell.angle_alpha   90.00
_cell.angle_beta   90.00
_cell.angle_gamma   90.00
#
_symmetry.space_group_name_H-M   'P 1'
#
loop_
_entity.id
_entity.type
_entity.pdbx_description
1 polymer ?
#
loop_
_entity_poly.entity_id
_entity_poly.type
_entity_poly.pdbx_seq_one_letter_code
_entity_poly.pdbx_strand_id
1 'polypeptide(L)'
;APVVKRAAAKQFQQKYSVTELNRMSDDELIDTLANVSWDQIADLSQFNQETKAFYQNKERIQVIIDELGRRGSTFTKDDTKGIETFVEVLYCGFYLGFNNKEINYLNERSFHDKCLPALKAIAKNPNFKLGTNKQDKVVSSYGKLISNASCDAETVQYAANIVKQYNDNISTYISDKNKGDALYNLIQAIDNDIQSYGKKADETIWYGKIDGFINEVSRMALLNQVTTENSWLINNGVYYTGRFGKFHSNPDKGLEILTQAMRMYPRLSEAYFNAVEQISTNYGGKDYNGNTVDLKKIREEGQKQYLPKTYTFDDGSIVFKTGDKVTEEKVKRLYWAAKEVKAQYHRVIGNDAALEAGKADDVLTIVIYNDPYEYKRNSQLYGYDTNNGGIYIEGKGTFFTYERTPQQSSYTLEELFRHEFTHYLQARYEVPGSWGQGELYQNERMTWFDEGNAEFFAGSTRTNNVVPRKSVIRGLSSNPAERYTAERTLFSKYGSWDFYNYSFALQSYLYTHQFETFDKIQDFIRANDVKNYDAYREALSKDPNLNK
;
A
#
# COMPACT_ATOMS: atom_id res chain seq x y z
N ALA A 1 60.57 -15.03 23.40
CA ALA A 1 59.11 -14.78 23.35
C ALA A 1 58.59 -15.26 22.00
N PRO A 2 57.57 -16.13 21.93
CA PRO A 2 57.04 -16.56 20.65
C PRO A 2 56.25 -15.41 20.02
N VAL A 3 56.50 -15.19 18.73
CA VAL A 3 55.82 -14.20 17.88
C VAL A 3 54.37 -14.62 17.70
N VAL A 4 53.45 -13.82 18.20
CA VAL A 4 52.01 -13.96 17.93
C VAL A 4 51.79 -13.68 16.44
N LYS A 5 51.53 -14.73 15.66
CA LYS A 5 50.99 -14.59 14.30
C LYS A 5 49.62 -13.90 14.40
N ARG A 6 49.53 -12.64 13.98
CA ARG A 6 48.25 -12.03 13.63
C ARG A 6 47.61 -12.90 12.55
N ALA A 7 46.45 -13.47 12.83
CA ALA A 7 45.63 -14.13 11.82
C ALA A 7 45.35 -13.10 10.69
N ALA A 8 45.48 -13.54 9.44
CA ALA A 8 45.10 -12.73 8.29
C ALA A 8 43.61 -12.38 8.39
N ALA A 9 43.25 -11.13 8.13
CA ALA A 9 41.85 -10.72 8.10
C ALA A 9 41.11 -11.55 7.03
N LYS A 10 40.04 -12.25 7.44
CA LYS A 10 39.21 -13.03 6.51
C LYS A 10 38.54 -12.05 5.54
N GLN A 11 38.81 -12.22 4.24
CA GLN A 11 38.24 -11.36 3.20
C GLN A 11 36.87 -11.91 2.82
N PHE A 12 35.80 -11.17 3.14
CA PHE A 12 34.44 -11.51 2.74
C PHE A 12 34.20 -11.13 1.28
N GLN A 13 33.41 -11.93 0.58
CA GLN A 13 33.03 -11.65 -0.81
C GLN A 13 32.08 -10.46 -0.88
N GLN A 14 32.07 -9.77 -2.02
CA GLN A 14 31.15 -8.66 -2.24
C GLN A 14 29.69 -9.13 -2.37
N LYS A 15 29.49 -10.32 -2.94
CA LYS A 15 28.19 -11.00 -3.07
C LYS A 15 28.35 -12.50 -2.78
N TYR A 16 27.29 -13.08 -2.25
CA TYR A 16 27.12 -14.50 -1.99
C TYR A 16 25.85 -14.98 -2.69
N SER A 17 25.84 -16.20 -3.20
CA SER A 17 24.65 -16.90 -3.66
C SER A 17 24.19 -17.91 -2.61
N VAL A 18 22.89 -18.24 -2.59
CA VAL A 18 22.39 -19.31 -1.71
C VAL A 18 23.04 -20.66 -2.02
N THR A 19 23.45 -20.90 -3.27
CA THR A 19 24.27 -22.05 -3.67
C THR A 19 25.61 -22.12 -2.93
N GLU A 20 26.29 -20.99 -2.74
CA GLU A 20 27.51 -20.95 -1.94
C GLU A 20 27.20 -21.20 -0.46
N LEU A 21 26.14 -20.59 0.06
CA LEU A 21 25.71 -20.81 1.45
C LEU A 21 25.39 -22.29 1.73
N ASN A 22 24.78 -23.00 0.78
CA ASN A 22 24.49 -24.43 0.87
C ASN A 22 25.75 -25.30 1.06
N ARG A 23 26.90 -24.85 0.56
CA ARG A 23 28.18 -25.59 0.64
C ARG A 23 28.95 -25.31 1.93
N MET A 24 28.61 -24.24 2.64
CA MET A 24 29.26 -23.87 3.90
C MET A 24 28.90 -24.84 5.02
N SER A 25 29.86 -25.08 5.92
CA SER A 25 29.55 -25.65 7.23
C SER A 25 28.72 -24.66 8.04
N ASP A 26 28.07 -25.14 9.10
CA ASP A 26 27.25 -24.29 9.97
C ASP A 26 28.07 -23.13 10.58
N ASP A 27 29.30 -23.39 11.02
CA ASP A 27 30.20 -22.35 11.55
C ASP A 27 30.59 -21.31 10.49
N GLU A 28 30.87 -21.76 9.26
CA GLU A 28 31.23 -20.86 8.15
C GLU A 28 30.03 -20.02 7.71
N LEU A 29 28.84 -20.62 7.68
CA LEU A 29 27.59 -19.94 7.40
C LEU A 29 27.32 -18.86 8.45
N ILE A 30 27.38 -19.21 9.73
CA ILE A 30 27.19 -18.27 10.84
C ILE A 30 28.16 -17.10 10.76
N ASP A 31 29.46 -17.37 10.57
CA ASP A 31 30.48 -16.34 10.45
C ASP A 31 30.27 -15.46 9.20
N THR A 32 29.77 -16.03 8.11
CA THR A 32 29.41 -15.27 6.92
C THR A 32 28.24 -14.34 7.20
N LEU A 33 27.10 -14.87 7.68
CA LEU A 33 25.90 -14.09 7.98
C LEU A 33 26.15 -12.99 9.03
N ALA A 34 27.10 -13.20 9.93
CA ALA A 34 27.52 -12.22 10.94
C ALA A 34 28.15 -10.95 10.38
N ASN A 35 28.82 -11.06 9.23
CA ASN A 35 29.76 -10.06 8.74
C ASN A 35 29.36 -9.47 7.38
N VAL A 36 28.25 -9.95 6.80
CA VAL A 36 27.69 -9.43 5.54
C VAL A 36 26.34 -8.78 5.78
N SER A 37 25.98 -7.83 4.92
CA SER A 37 24.62 -7.31 4.85
C SER A 37 23.74 -8.26 4.03
N TRP A 38 22.46 -8.35 4.36
CA TRP A 38 21.54 -9.29 3.71
C TRP A 38 21.42 -9.08 2.19
N ASP A 39 21.57 -7.84 1.72
CA ASP A 39 21.54 -7.47 0.30
C ASP A 39 22.74 -7.99 -0.50
N GLN A 40 23.77 -8.47 0.20
CA GLN A 40 24.90 -9.15 -0.41
C GLN A 40 24.57 -10.62 -0.74
N ILE A 41 23.47 -11.19 -0.23
CA ILE A 41 23.05 -12.55 -0.53
C ILE A 41 22.06 -12.52 -1.69
N ALA A 42 22.55 -12.79 -2.89
CA ALA A 42 21.76 -12.89 -4.10
C ALA A 42 20.73 -14.03 -3.97
N ASP A 43 19.50 -13.74 -4.41
CA ASP A 43 18.41 -14.68 -4.60
C ASP A 43 17.76 -15.25 -3.32
N LEU A 44 18.05 -14.67 -2.15
CA LEU A 44 17.54 -15.13 -0.84
C LEU A 44 16.00 -15.24 -0.79
N SER A 45 15.29 -14.36 -1.51
CA SER A 45 13.82 -14.28 -1.56
C SER A 45 13.21 -14.89 -2.84
N GLN A 46 14.01 -15.49 -3.72
CA GLN A 46 13.53 -16.11 -4.96
C GLN A 46 13.34 -17.62 -4.77
N PHE A 47 12.21 -18.17 -5.19
CA PHE A 47 12.00 -19.61 -5.12
C PHE A 47 12.70 -20.31 -6.29
N ASN A 48 13.74 -21.08 -6.01
CA ASN A 48 14.48 -21.92 -6.96
C ASN A 48 14.98 -23.20 -6.26
N GLN A 49 15.67 -24.08 -6.98
CA GLN A 49 16.13 -25.36 -6.39
C GLN A 49 17.12 -25.16 -5.23
N GLU A 50 17.92 -24.10 -5.27
CA GLU A 50 18.98 -23.83 -4.30
C GLU A 50 18.41 -23.23 -3.01
N THR A 51 17.49 -22.26 -3.12
CA THR A 51 16.75 -21.72 -1.96
C THR A 51 15.82 -22.76 -1.35
N LYS A 52 15.17 -23.57 -2.19
CA LYS A 52 14.41 -24.73 -1.71
C LYS A 52 15.30 -25.66 -0.89
N ALA A 53 16.47 -26.07 -1.39
CA ALA A 53 17.38 -26.94 -0.66
C ALA A 53 17.87 -26.31 0.67
N PHE A 54 18.20 -25.01 0.64
CA PHE A 54 18.63 -24.27 1.83
C PHE A 54 17.54 -24.28 2.92
N TYR A 55 16.31 -23.91 2.56
CA TYR A 55 15.18 -23.81 3.48
C TYR A 55 14.51 -25.15 3.79
N GLN A 56 14.75 -26.21 3.03
CA GLN A 56 14.30 -27.57 3.38
C GLN A 56 15.10 -28.19 4.53
N ASN A 57 16.33 -27.71 4.76
CA ASN A 57 17.20 -28.20 5.84
C ASN A 57 16.77 -27.61 7.20
N LYS A 58 15.92 -28.35 7.93
CA LYS A 58 15.34 -27.91 9.20
C LYS A 58 16.40 -27.68 10.28
N GLU A 59 17.43 -28.53 10.31
CA GLU A 59 18.54 -28.46 11.26
C GLU A 59 19.31 -27.16 11.06
N ARG A 60 19.62 -26.82 9.80
CA ARG A 60 20.30 -25.56 9.45
C ARG A 60 19.48 -24.33 9.84
N ILE A 61 18.17 -24.33 9.60
CA ILE A 61 17.32 -23.21 10.02
C ILE A 61 17.29 -23.09 11.55
N GLN A 62 17.27 -24.22 12.27
CA GLN A 62 17.37 -24.19 13.74
C GLN A 62 18.70 -23.60 14.21
N VAL A 63 19.82 -23.95 13.58
CA VAL A 63 21.14 -23.39 13.88
C VAL A 63 21.15 -21.86 13.71
N ILE A 64 20.54 -21.34 12.63
CA ILE A 64 20.41 -19.89 12.38
C ILE A 64 19.58 -19.23 13.49
N ILE A 65 18.48 -19.84 13.92
CA ILE A 65 17.61 -19.35 15.00
C ILE A 65 18.37 -19.33 16.34
N ASP A 66 19.09 -20.39 16.67
CA ASP A 66 19.83 -20.50 17.94
C ASP A 66 20.97 -19.49 18.01
N GLU A 67 21.69 -19.30 16.91
CA GLU A 67 22.76 -18.31 16.81
C GLU A 67 22.20 -16.87 16.85
N LEU A 68 21.03 -16.60 16.26
CA LEU A 68 20.35 -15.32 16.43
C LEU A 68 20.07 -15.05 17.91
N GLY A 69 19.69 -16.07 18.69
CA GLY A 69 19.54 -15.95 20.14
C GLY A 69 20.86 -15.57 20.85
N ARG A 70 21.97 -16.23 20.51
CA ARG A 70 23.30 -15.88 21.05
C ARG A 70 23.69 -14.44 20.74
N ARG A 71 23.47 -14.00 19.50
CA ARG A 71 23.74 -12.61 19.06
C ARG A 71 22.84 -11.62 19.77
N GLY A 72 21.56 -11.94 19.92
CA GLY A 72 20.61 -11.19 20.72
C GLY A 72 21.10 -10.95 22.15
N SER A 73 21.70 -11.96 22.79
CA SER A 73 22.23 -11.80 24.15
C SER A 73 23.52 -10.97 24.26
N THR A 74 24.19 -10.65 23.14
CA THR A 74 25.55 -10.07 23.15
C THR A 74 25.73 -8.79 22.30
N PHE A 75 24.71 -8.34 21.57
CA PHE A 75 24.80 -7.06 20.84
C PHE A 75 24.97 -5.88 21.79
N THR A 76 25.56 -4.81 21.28
CA THR A 76 25.85 -3.59 22.02
C THR A 76 25.27 -2.38 21.28
N LYS A 77 25.33 -1.20 21.92
CA LYS A 77 24.94 0.07 21.26
C LYS A 77 25.76 0.40 20.00
N ASP A 78 26.93 -0.22 19.82
CA ASP A 78 27.89 0.08 18.74
C ASP A 78 27.98 -1.06 17.71
N ASP A 79 27.49 -2.26 18.04
CA ASP A 79 27.60 -3.46 17.22
C ASP A 79 26.34 -4.33 17.35
N THR A 80 25.59 -4.47 16.25
CA THR A 80 24.36 -5.28 16.17
C THR A 80 24.63 -6.78 16.12
N LYS A 81 25.89 -7.21 15.98
CA LYS A 81 26.25 -8.62 15.78
C LYS A 81 25.56 -9.26 14.59
N GLY A 82 25.22 -8.49 13.55
CA GLY A 82 24.60 -8.99 12.33
C GLY A 82 23.15 -9.46 12.49
N ILE A 83 22.47 -9.10 13.59
CA ILE A 83 21.06 -9.48 13.85
C ILE A 83 20.16 -9.19 12.64
N GLU A 84 20.37 -8.08 11.94
CA GLU A 84 19.58 -7.71 10.78
C GLU A 84 19.66 -8.75 9.66
N THR A 85 20.85 -9.28 9.38
CA THR A 85 21.08 -10.29 8.34
C THR A 85 20.45 -11.63 8.69
N PHE A 86 20.60 -12.07 9.94
CA PHE A 86 19.96 -13.30 10.42
C PHE A 86 18.43 -13.22 10.35
N VAL A 87 17.85 -12.08 10.77
CA VAL A 87 16.40 -11.85 10.67
C VAL A 87 15.95 -11.84 9.21
N GLU A 88 16.72 -11.27 8.28
CA GLU A 88 16.37 -11.27 6.85
C GLU A 88 16.34 -12.67 6.25
N VAL A 89 17.31 -13.52 6.62
CA VAL A 89 17.36 -14.92 6.16
C VAL A 89 16.13 -15.69 6.65
N LEU A 90 15.75 -15.54 7.91
CA LEU A 90 14.55 -16.17 8.45
C LEU A 90 13.28 -15.61 7.81
N TYR A 91 13.19 -14.29 7.65
CA TYR A 91 12.10 -13.59 6.97
C TYR A 91 11.87 -14.17 5.57
N CYS A 92 12.92 -14.28 4.76
CA CYS A 92 12.83 -14.83 3.41
C CYS A 92 12.39 -16.30 3.43
N GLY A 93 12.86 -17.09 4.40
CA GLY A 93 12.42 -18.47 4.60
C GLY A 93 10.92 -18.59 4.87
N PHE A 94 10.39 -17.80 5.81
CA PHE A 94 8.96 -17.81 6.13
C PHE A 94 8.11 -17.31 4.96
N TYR A 95 8.55 -16.24 4.28
CA TYR A 95 7.89 -15.74 3.07
C TYR A 95 7.82 -16.80 1.96
N LEU A 96 8.92 -17.50 1.70
CA LEU A 96 8.94 -18.58 0.71
C LEU A 96 8.10 -19.78 1.16
N GLY A 97 8.11 -20.11 2.46
CA GLY A 97 7.26 -21.15 3.05
C GLY A 97 5.77 -20.88 2.91
N PHE A 98 5.34 -19.63 3.08
CA PHE A 98 3.96 -19.21 2.88
C PHE A 98 3.49 -19.42 1.43
N ASN A 99 4.35 -19.13 0.46
CA ASN A 99 4.00 -19.15 -0.96
C ASN A 99 4.25 -20.50 -1.67
N ASN A 100 5.05 -21.41 -1.09
CA ASN A 100 5.52 -22.62 -1.77
C ASN A 100 5.28 -23.87 -0.92
N LYS A 101 4.55 -24.83 -1.49
CA LYS A 101 4.09 -26.03 -0.76
C LYS A 101 5.23 -26.94 -0.32
N GLU A 102 6.36 -26.94 -1.00
CA GLU A 102 7.49 -27.85 -0.75
C GLU A 102 8.31 -27.51 0.50
N ILE A 103 8.12 -26.32 1.05
CA ILE A 103 8.75 -25.82 2.29
C ILE A 103 7.71 -25.22 3.23
N ASN A 104 6.44 -25.60 3.09
CA ASN A 104 5.33 -25.02 3.84
C ASN A 104 5.40 -25.23 5.37
N TYR A 105 6.21 -26.18 5.84
CA TYR A 105 6.47 -26.35 7.27
C TYR A 105 7.00 -25.07 7.93
N LEU A 106 7.67 -24.21 7.15
CA LEU A 106 8.14 -22.90 7.60
C LEU A 106 7.01 -21.93 7.91
N ASN A 107 5.80 -22.14 7.35
CA ASN A 107 4.62 -21.32 7.61
C ASN A 107 3.77 -21.85 8.78
N GLU A 108 4.18 -22.94 9.41
CA GLU A 108 3.47 -23.49 10.57
C GLU A 108 3.79 -22.68 11.82
N ARG A 109 2.75 -22.30 12.58
CA ARG A 109 2.90 -21.57 13.85
C ARG A 109 3.84 -22.30 14.83
N SER A 110 3.76 -23.63 14.88
CA SER A 110 4.66 -24.47 15.69
C SER A 110 6.14 -24.27 15.34
N PHE A 111 6.45 -23.99 14.07
CA PHE A 111 7.80 -23.69 13.62
C PHE A 111 8.16 -22.22 13.87
N HIS A 112 7.23 -21.29 13.63
CA HIS A 112 7.42 -19.87 13.97
C HIS A 112 7.75 -19.66 15.46
N ASP A 113 7.11 -20.43 16.36
CA ASP A 113 7.33 -20.35 17.81
C ASP A 113 8.78 -20.73 18.20
N LYS A 114 9.53 -21.41 17.32
CA LYS A 114 10.97 -21.67 17.54
C LYS A 114 11.80 -20.40 17.58
N CYS A 115 11.32 -19.28 17.04
CA CYS A 115 11.99 -17.98 17.14
C CYS A 115 11.80 -17.29 18.50
N LEU A 116 10.87 -17.74 19.36
CA LEU A 116 10.57 -17.10 20.65
C LEU A 116 11.80 -17.03 21.59
N PRO A 117 12.64 -18.08 21.74
CA PRO A 117 13.85 -17.98 22.55
C PRO A 117 14.82 -16.90 22.05
N ALA A 118 14.98 -16.75 20.73
CA ALA A 118 15.83 -15.73 20.14
C ALA A 118 15.29 -14.32 20.37
N LEU A 119 13.97 -14.12 20.18
CA LEU A 119 13.29 -12.86 20.53
C LEU A 119 13.51 -12.53 22.02
N LYS A 120 13.30 -13.48 22.93
CA LYS A 120 13.52 -13.25 24.37
C LYS A 120 14.98 -12.89 24.68
N ALA A 121 15.95 -13.52 24.02
CA ALA A 121 17.36 -13.19 24.20
C ALA A 121 17.71 -11.77 23.72
N ILE A 122 17.18 -11.34 22.57
CA ILE A 122 17.31 -9.97 22.08
C ILE A 122 16.70 -9.00 23.09
N ALA A 123 15.47 -9.26 23.53
CA ALA A 123 14.72 -8.36 24.39
C ALA A 123 15.27 -8.24 25.82
N LYS A 124 15.93 -9.29 26.33
CA LYS A 124 16.60 -9.29 27.65
C LYS A 124 17.94 -8.55 27.64
N ASN A 125 18.49 -8.21 26.47
CA ASN A 125 19.73 -7.46 26.38
C ASN A 125 19.51 -6.01 26.84
N PRO A 126 20.36 -5.45 27.75
CA PRO A 126 20.24 -4.06 28.21
C PRO A 126 20.32 -2.99 27.10
N ASN A 127 20.79 -3.35 25.92
CA ASN A 127 20.86 -2.48 24.75
C ASN A 127 19.58 -2.49 23.90
N PHE A 128 18.59 -3.34 24.21
CA PHE A 128 17.29 -3.37 23.53
C PHE A 128 16.43 -2.18 23.96
N LYS A 129 16.64 -1.05 23.28
CA LYS A 129 15.98 0.24 23.50
C LYS A 129 16.17 1.12 22.27
N LEU A 130 15.34 2.15 22.12
CA LEU A 130 15.59 3.21 21.13
C LEU A 130 16.77 4.06 21.57
N GLY A 131 17.60 4.50 20.64
CA GLY A 131 18.83 5.23 20.95
C GLY A 131 19.70 5.46 19.73
N THR A 132 20.82 4.73 19.64
CA THR A 132 21.72 4.80 18.49
C THR A 132 21.09 4.13 17.26
N ASN A 133 21.57 4.45 16.06
CA ASN A 133 21.15 3.79 14.82
C ASN A 133 21.25 2.25 14.88
N LYS A 134 22.21 1.71 15.64
CA LYS A 134 22.41 0.26 15.80
C LYS A 134 21.33 -0.34 16.70
N GLN A 135 20.97 0.33 17.79
CA GLN A 135 19.90 -0.13 18.66
C GLN A 135 18.53 -0.02 17.97
N ASP A 136 18.28 1.09 17.27
CA ASP A 136 17.05 1.28 16.49
C ASP A 136 16.88 0.19 15.43
N LYS A 137 17.98 -0.21 14.74
CA LYS A 137 17.98 -1.34 13.79
C LYS A 137 17.67 -2.69 14.44
N VAL A 138 18.13 -2.93 15.66
CA VAL A 138 17.79 -4.16 16.40
C VAL A 138 16.31 -4.17 16.79
N VAL A 139 15.75 -3.02 17.22
CA VAL A 139 14.30 -2.90 17.48
C VAL A 139 13.49 -3.15 16.22
N SER A 140 13.89 -2.57 15.07
CA SER A 140 13.23 -2.83 13.78
C SER A 140 13.32 -4.31 13.38
N SER A 141 14.49 -4.93 13.54
CA SER A 141 14.69 -6.37 13.27
C SER A 141 13.83 -7.25 14.18
N TYR A 142 13.66 -6.86 15.44
CA TYR A 142 12.77 -7.56 16.38
C TYR A 142 11.32 -7.55 15.91
N GLY A 143 10.80 -6.38 15.52
CA GLY A 143 9.46 -6.25 14.91
C GLY A 143 9.32 -7.07 13.63
N LYS A 144 10.32 -7.00 12.73
CA LYS A 144 10.31 -7.75 11.47
C LYS A 144 10.31 -9.27 11.66
N LEU A 145 11.02 -9.77 12.67
CA LEU A 145 10.99 -11.18 13.01
C LEU A 145 9.61 -11.58 13.54
N ILE A 146 8.99 -10.79 14.41
CA ILE A 146 7.63 -11.04 14.91
C ILE A 146 6.63 -11.11 13.75
N SER A 147 6.70 -10.19 12.79
CA SER A 147 5.69 -10.12 11.72
C SER A 147 5.65 -11.34 10.79
N ASN A 148 6.69 -12.18 10.79
CA ASN A 148 6.80 -13.34 9.90
C ASN A 148 7.02 -14.66 10.64
N ALA A 149 7.39 -14.59 11.91
CA ALA A 149 7.39 -15.73 12.82
C ALA A 149 6.16 -15.62 13.75
N SER A 150 6.38 -15.27 15.00
CA SER A 150 5.35 -15.26 16.04
C SER A 150 5.76 -14.35 17.21
N CYS A 151 4.81 -14.04 18.06
CA CYS A 151 5.03 -13.53 19.41
C CYS A 151 4.22 -14.32 20.45
N ASP A 152 4.62 -14.19 21.71
CA ASP A 152 3.91 -14.64 22.90
C ASP A 152 3.69 -13.47 23.86
N ALA A 153 3.03 -13.69 25.00
CA ALA A 153 2.79 -12.62 25.95
C ALA A 153 4.09 -11.99 26.51
N GLU A 154 5.15 -12.77 26.71
CA GLU A 154 6.42 -12.28 27.27
C GLU A 154 7.13 -11.35 26.28
N THR A 155 7.21 -11.74 25.01
CA THR A 155 7.80 -10.93 23.93
C THR A 155 7.04 -9.61 23.70
N VAL A 156 5.70 -9.64 23.74
CA VAL A 156 4.89 -8.40 23.67
C VAL A 156 5.13 -7.48 24.87
N GLN A 157 5.31 -8.03 26.07
CA GLN A 157 5.62 -7.21 27.25
C GLN A 157 6.99 -6.57 27.19
N TYR A 158 7.96 -7.18 26.52
CA TYR A 158 9.23 -6.50 26.22
C TYR A 158 9.05 -5.35 25.23
N ALA A 159 8.21 -5.53 24.20
CA ALA A 159 7.87 -4.46 23.28
C ALA A 159 7.19 -3.26 23.99
N ALA A 160 6.43 -3.50 25.07
CA ALA A 160 5.83 -2.45 25.89
C ALA A 160 6.88 -1.43 26.39
N ASN A 161 8.09 -1.87 26.72
CA ASN A 161 9.17 -0.98 27.16
C ASN A 161 9.64 -0.03 26.05
N ILE A 162 9.64 -0.49 24.79
CA ILE A 162 9.98 0.34 23.62
C ILE A 162 8.90 1.38 23.38
N VAL A 163 7.63 0.96 23.40
CA VAL A 163 6.46 1.84 23.26
C VAL A 163 6.46 2.91 24.36
N LYS A 164 6.68 2.49 25.61
CA LYS A 164 6.82 3.37 26.76
C LYS A 164 7.97 4.36 26.60
N GLN A 165 9.16 3.89 26.23
CA GLN A 165 10.31 4.76 26.03
C GLN A 165 10.04 5.81 24.95
N TYR A 166 9.40 5.41 23.85
CA TYR A 166 9.02 6.34 22.80
C TYR A 166 8.06 7.41 23.32
N ASN A 167 7.00 6.99 24.00
CA ASN A 167 6.04 7.93 24.57
C ASN A 167 6.67 8.88 25.60
N ASP A 168 7.61 8.39 26.43
CA ASP A 168 8.30 9.19 27.45
C ASP A 168 9.24 10.24 26.80
N ASN A 169 9.68 10.01 25.56
CA ASN A 169 10.60 10.87 24.81
C ASN A 169 9.97 11.49 23.56
N ILE A 170 8.63 11.54 23.50
CA ILE A 170 7.88 11.93 22.30
C ILE A 170 8.30 13.29 21.75
N SER A 171 8.64 14.25 22.62
CA SER A 171 9.06 15.60 22.23
C SER A 171 10.29 15.63 21.32
N THR A 172 11.12 14.59 21.35
CA THR A 172 12.30 14.47 20.48
C THR A 172 12.14 13.36 19.45
N TYR A 173 11.49 12.26 19.80
CA TYR A 173 11.39 11.10 18.91
C TYR A 173 10.34 11.25 17.82
N ILE A 174 9.35 12.13 17.99
CA ILE A 174 8.28 12.31 17.00
C ILE A 174 8.79 12.80 15.64
N SER A 175 9.90 13.55 15.65
CA SER A 175 10.58 14.04 14.44
C SER A 175 11.63 13.08 13.89
N ASP A 176 11.99 12.01 14.61
CA ASP A 176 12.96 11.02 14.15
C ASP A 176 12.24 9.89 13.41
N LYS A 177 12.30 9.94 12.07
CA LYS A 177 11.63 8.97 11.21
C LYS A 177 12.06 7.53 11.48
N ASN A 178 13.33 7.26 11.75
CA ASN A 178 13.80 5.88 11.96
C ASN A 178 13.20 5.28 13.24
N LYS A 179 13.09 6.10 14.30
CA LYS A 179 12.44 5.68 15.55
C LYS A 179 10.94 5.53 15.39
N GLY A 180 10.30 6.44 14.66
CA GLY A 180 8.88 6.36 14.31
C GLY A 180 8.56 5.09 13.53
N ASP A 181 9.33 4.79 12.49
CA ASP A 181 9.18 3.59 11.66
C ASP A 181 9.42 2.31 12.48
N ALA A 182 10.46 2.29 13.35
CA ALA A 182 10.72 1.17 14.24
C ALA A 182 9.55 0.89 15.20
N LEU A 183 8.99 1.94 15.80
CA LEU A 183 7.83 1.84 16.68
C LEU A 183 6.60 1.34 15.93
N TYR A 184 6.26 1.97 14.81
CA TYR A 184 5.09 1.64 14.00
C TYR A 184 5.13 0.18 13.54
N ASN A 185 6.26 -0.24 12.96
CA ASN A 185 6.42 -1.61 12.47
C ASN A 185 6.36 -2.64 13.60
N LEU A 186 6.87 -2.31 14.80
CA LEU A 186 6.77 -3.20 15.97
C LEU A 186 5.32 -3.40 16.41
N ILE A 187 4.55 -2.31 16.53
CA ILE A 187 3.13 -2.38 16.92
C ILE A 187 2.32 -3.15 15.87
N GLN A 188 2.54 -2.84 14.59
CA GLN A 188 1.88 -3.52 13.47
C GLN A 188 2.22 -5.02 13.43
N ALA A 189 3.48 -5.39 13.62
CA ALA A 189 3.92 -6.78 13.62
C ALA A 189 3.19 -7.61 14.70
N ILE A 190 3.08 -7.06 15.90
CA ILE A 190 2.38 -7.70 17.02
C ILE A 190 0.89 -7.83 16.71
N ASP A 191 0.25 -6.78 16.17
CA ASP A 191 -1.17 -6.87 15.77
C ASP A 191 -1.38 -7.96 14.72
N ASN A 192 -0.55 -7.99 13.68
CA ASN A 192 -0.67 -8.98 12.61
C ASN A 192 -0.58 -10.42 13.14
N ASP A 193 0.41 -10.74 13.98
CA ASP A 193 0.53 -12.09 14.55
C ASP A 193 -0.65 -12.43 15.47
N ILE A 194 -1.03 -11.53 16.39
CA ILE A 194 -2.14 -11.77 17.32
C ILE A 194 -3.45 -12.03 16.57
N GLN A 195 -3.72 -11.24 15.53
CA GLN A 195 -4.99 -11.35 14.78
C GLN A 195 -4.97 -12.55 13.83
N SER A 196 -3.79 -12.99 13.36
CA SER A 196 -3.64 -14.22 12.57
C SER A 196 -4.09 -15.47 13.32
N TYR A 197 -4.11 -15.43 14.67
CA TYR A 197 -4.53 -16.56 15.50
C TYR A 197 -6.00 -16.94 15.30
N GLY A 198 -6.85 -16.01 14.81
CA GLY A 198 -8.23 -16.28 14.40
C GLY A 198 -9.19 -16.72 15.51
N LYS A 199 -8.79 -16.62 16.78
CA LYS A 199 -9.61 -16.97 17.95
C LYS A 199 -10.17 -15.74 18.64
N LYS A 200 -11.19 -15.95 19.48
CA LYS A 200 -11.66 -14.89 20.39
C LYS A 200 -10.55 -14.49 21.34
N ALA A 201 -10.59 -13.24 21.79
CA ALA A 201 -9.51 -12.67 22.59
C ALA A 201 -9.23 -13.51 23.85
N ASP A 202 -10.25 -13.87 24.61
CA ASP A 202 -10.22 -14.67 25.85
C ASP A 202 -9.74 -16.12 25.66
N GLU A 203 -9.68 -16.60 24.43
CA GLU A 203 -9.14 -17.93 24.07
C GLU A 203 -7.65 -17.88 23.65
N THR A 204 -7.04 -16.69 23.66
CA THR A 204 -5.65 -16.50 23.21
C THR A 204 -4.65 -16.45 24.37
N ILE A 205 -3.37 -16.69 24.05
CA ILE A 205 -2.28 -16.66 25.03
C ILE A 205 -1.99 -15.26 25.59
N TRP A 206 -2.45 -14.20 24.92
CA TRP A 206 -2.16 -12.79 25.27
C TRP A 206 -3.21 -12.17 26.20
N TYR A 207 -4.42 -12.72 26.24
CA TYR A 207 -5.52 -12.15 27.02
C TYR A 207 -5.17 -11.96 28.50
N GLY A 208 -5.33 -10.73 28.99
CA GLY A 208 -5.02 -10.32 30.36
C GLY A 208 -3.53 -10.36 30.73
N LYS A 209 -2.63 -10.59 29.76
CA LYS A 209 -1.18 -10.70 30.00
C LYS A 209 -0.35 -9.62 29.33
N ILE A 210 -0.96 -8.81 28.47
CA ILE A 210 -0.28 -7.74 27.72
C ILE A 210 -0.83 -6.34 28.04
N ASP A 211 -1.49 -6.18 29.19
CA ASP A 211 -2.11 -4.90 29.60
C ASP A 211 -1.14 -3.71 29.55
N GLY A 212 0.12 -3.91 29.97
CA GLY A 212 1.16 -2.88 29.92
C GLY A 212 1.41 -2.35 28.51
N PHE A 213 1.52 -3.25 27.53
CA PHE A 213 1.64 -2.90 26.12
C PHE A 213 0.40 -2.13 25.63
N ILE A 214 -0.80 -2.63 25.93
CA ILE A 214 -2.07 -2.01 25.51
C ILE A 214 -2.20 -0.59 26.07
N ASN A 215 -1.85 -0.40 27.34
CA ASN A 215 -1.91 0.90 28.01
C ASN A 215 -0.95 1.91 27.38
N GLU A 216 0.25 1.49 26.99
CA GLU A 216 1.23 2.38 26.33
C GLU A 216 0.84 2.72 24.89
N VAL A 217 0.25 1.77 24.14
CA VAL A 217 -0.37 2.07 22.83
C VAL A 217 -1.54 3.04 23.00
N SER A 218 -2.37 2.83 24.03
CA SER A 218 -3.52 3.70 24.34
C SER A 218 -3.11 5.12 24.72
N ARG A 219 -1.93 5.29 25.31
CA ARG A 219 -1.37 6.61 25.64
C ARG A 219 -1.14 7.47 24.40
N MET A 220 -0.80 6.85 23.27
CA MET A 220 -0.61 7.55 21.98
C MET A 220 -1.93 8.12 21.45
N ALA A 221 -3.05 7.45 21.74
CA ALA A 221 -4.38 7.86 21.30
C ALA A 221 -4.89 9.13 22.00
N LEU A 222 -4.21 9.61 23.06
CA LEU A 222 -4.70 10.65 23.96
C LEU A 222 -3.74 11.84 24.10
N LEU A 223 -2.94 12.13 23.08
CA LEU A 223 -1.97 13.24 23.10
C LEU A 223 -2.60 14.66 23.01
N ASN A 224 -3.94 14.75 22.93
CA ASN A 224 -4.75 15.97 22.91
C ASN A 224 -4.49 16.91 21.71
N GLN A 225 -3.32 17.55 21.63
CA GLN A 225 -3.00 18.49 20.54
C GLN A 225 -2.50 17.74 19.32
N VAL A 226 -3.24 17.84 18.22
CA VAL A 226 -2.86 17.27 16.91
C VAL A 226 -2.01 18.29 16.14
N THR A 227 -0.83 17.85 15.68
CA THR A 227 0.06 18.57 14.77
C THR A 227 0.34 17.72 13.53
N THR A 228 0.96 18.31 12.52
CA THR A 228 1.39 17.56 11.33
C THR A 228 2.36 16.43 11.70
N GLU A 229 3.26 16.69 12.67
CA GLU A 229 4.30 15.77 13.11
C GLU A 229 3.75 14.60 13.93
N ASN A 230 2.71 14.81 14.75
CA ASN A 230 2.20 13.78 15.67
C ASN A 230 0.89 13.10 15.21
N SER A 231 0.24 13.63 14.18
CA SER A 231 -1.05 13.11 13.70
C SER A 231 -0.99 11.62 13.37
N TRP A 232 0.08 11.16 12.72
CA TRP A 232 0.27 9.74 12.39
C TRP A 232 0.27 8.87 13.65
N LEU A 233 0.92 9.31 14.73
CA LEU A 233 1.04 8.56 15.98
C LEU A 233 -0.30 8.49 16.71
N ILE A 234 -1.03 9.59 16.78
CA ILE A 234 -2.37 9.66 17.39
C ILE A 234 -3.32 8.71 16.67
N ASN A 235 -3.37 8.79 15.34
CA ASN A 235 -4.26 7.97 14.53
C ASN A 235 -3.95 6.47 14.65
N ASN A 236 -2.67 6.11 14.66
CA ASN A 236 -2.24 4.73 14.92
C ASN A 236 -2.56 4.30 16.34
N GLY A 237 -2.35 5.16 17.34
CA GLY A 237 -2.73 4.92 18.72
C GLY A 237 -4.21 4.59 18.85
N VAL A 238 -5.09 5.41 18.25
CA VAL A 238 -6.54 5.16 18.22
C VAL A 238 -6.86 3.83 17.54
N TYR A 239 -6.31 3.59 16.35
CA TYR A 239 -6.53 2.36 15.58
C TYR A 239 -6.14 1.11 16.38
N TYR A 240 -4.91 1.06 16.88
CA TYR A 240 -4.39 -0.10 17.60
C TYR A 240 -4.99 -0.26 18.99
N THR A 241 -5.38 0.82 19.68
CA THR A 241 -6.16 0.73 20.92
C THR A 241 -7.45 -0.03 20.70
N GLY A 242 -8.14 0.24 19.59
CA GLY A 242 -9.38 -0.46 19.27
C GLY A 242 -9.18 -1.95 19.04
N ARG A 243 -8.08 -2.31 18.35
CA ARG A 243 -7.77 -3.70 18.01
C ARG A 243 -7.23 -4.51 19.17
N PHE A 244 -6.40 -3.90 20.02
CA PHE A 244 -5.78 -4.57 21.16
C PHE A 244 -6.64 -4.54 22.43
N GLY A 245 -7.53 -3.57 22.60
CA GLY A 245 -8.26 -3.37 23.86
C GLY A 245 -9.05 -4.59 24.34
N LYS A 246 -9.58 -5.41 23.43
CA LYS A 246 -10.26 -6.68 23.74
C LYS A 246 -9.36 -7.74 24.41
N PHE A 247 -8.04 -7.61 24.31
CA PHE A 247 -7.07 -8.51 24.95
C PHE A 247 -6.66 -8.04 26.35
N HIS A 248 -7.10 -6.85 26.78
CA HIS A 248 -6.83 -6.33 28.10
C HIS A 248 -7.61 -7.11 29.17
N SER A 249 -7.07 -7.25 30.39
CA SER A 249 -7.74 -7.95 31.51
C SER A 249 -9.11 -7.35 31.88
N ASN A 250 -9.27 -6.04 31.64
CA ASN A 250 -10.54 -5.34 31.53
C ASN A 250 -10.88 -5.13 30.04
N PRO A 251 -11.77 -5.93 29.42
CA PRO A 251 -12.09 -5.85 28.00
C PRO A 251 -12.66 -4.52 27.52
N ASP A 252 -13.26 -3.74 28.43
CA ASP A 252 -13.83 -2.42 28.10
C ASP A 252 -12.76 -1.31 28.05
N LYS A 253 -11.51 -1.61 28.40
CA LYS A 253 -10.45 -0.59 28.50
C LYS A 253 -10.20 0.11 27.16
N GLY A 254 -10.16 -0.64 26.06
CA GLY A 254 -10.05 -0.05 24.72
C GLY A 254 -11.23 0.86 24.40
N LEU A 255 -12.45 0.41 24.69
CA LEU A 255 -13.68 1.16 24.46
C LEU A 255 -13.72 2.48 25.26
N GLU A 256 -13.30 2.45 26.52
CA GLU A 256 -13.16 3.63 27.37
C GLU A 256 -12.25 4.68 26.71
N ILE A 257 -11.06 4.27 26.27
CA ILE A 257 -10.07 5.16 25.64
C ILE A 257 -10.57 5.69 24.29
N LEU A 258 -11.20 4.87 23.45
CA LEU A 258 -11.78 5.31 22.19
C LEU A 258 -12.91 6.34 22.42
N THR A 259 -13.73 6.12 23.45
CA THR A 259 -14.78 7.07 23.85
C THR A 259 -14.17 8.39 24.32
N GLN A 260 -13.05 8.35 25.04
CA GLN A 260 -12.30 9.54 25.43
C GLN A 260 -11.70 10.25 24.20
N ALA A 261 -11.11 9.52 23.25
CA ALA A 261 -10.57 10.09 22.01
C ALA A 261 -11.66 10.81 21.20
N MET A 262 -12.87 10.25 21.09
CA MET A 262 -14.01 10.92 20.44
C MET A 262 -14.40 12.25 21.09
N ARG A 263 -14.23 12.39 22.41
CA ARG A 263 -14.51 13.63 23.14
C ARG A 263 -13.36 14.63 23.03
N MET A 264 -12.13 14.12 22.93
CA MET A 264 -10.90 14.90 22.91
C MET A 264 -10.68 15.57 21.56
N TYR A 265 -10.88 14.84 20.46
CA TYR A 265 -10.61 15.34 19.12
C TYR A 265 -11.84 16.01 18.49
N PRO A 266 -11.65 17.04 17.64
CA PRO A 266 -12.74 17.69 16.95
C PRO A 266 -13.62 16.67 16.21
N ARG A 267 -14.95 16.83 16.32
CA ARG A 267 -15.90 15.99 15.60
C ARG A 267 -15.55 15.99 14.10
N LEU A 268 -15.59 14.83 13.47
CA LEU A 268 -15.26 14.62 12.04
C LEU A 268 -13.79 14.87 11.66
N SER A 269 -12.88 15.06 12.63
CA SER A 269 -11.44 14.94 12.39
C SER A 269 -11.04 13.47 12.11
N GLU A 270 -9.84 13.26 11.58
CA GLU A 270 -9.31 11.92 11.31
C GLU A 270 -9.30 11.01 12.54
N ALA A 271 -8.80 11.51 13.67
CA ALA A 271 -8.73 10.75 14.92
C ALA A 271 -10.13 10.43 15.47
N TYR A 272 -11.08 11.37 15.34
CA TYR A 272 -12.47 11.12 15.69
C TYR A 272 -13.08 10.01 14.83
N PHE A 273 -12.90 10.07 13.50
CA PHE A 273 -13.37 9.02 12.60
C PHE A 273 -12.75 7.66 12.91
N ASN A 274 -11.43 7.62 13.14
CA ASN A 274 -10.75 6.38 13.52
C ASN A 274 -11.34 5.81 14.81
N ALA A 275 -11.64 6.63 15.81
CA ALA A 275 -12.25 6.16 17.05
C ALA A 275 -13.66 5.59 16.82
N VAL A 276 -14.49 6.29 16.03
CA VAL A 276 -15.83 5.84 15.64
C VAL A 276 -15.77 4.51 14.89
N GLU A 277 -14.85 4.36 13.92
CA GLU A 277 -14.67 3.11 13.16
C GLU A 277 -14.21 1.97 14.06
N GLN A 278 -13.29 2.21 14.99
CA GLN A 278 -12.84 1.21 15.94
C GLN A 278 -13.97 0.78 16.89
N ILE A 279 -14.79 1.70 17.39
CA ILE A 279 -15.96 1.39 18.22
C ILE A 279 -16.99 0.57 17.43
N SER A 280 -17.27 0.98 16.19
CA SER A 280 -18.22 0.27 15.33
C SER A 280 -17.75 -1.14 14.99
N THR A 281 -16.46 -1.30 14.68
CA THR A 281 -15.89 -2.56 14.16
C THR A 281 -15.58 -3.55 15.28
N ASN A 282 -15.04 -3.09 16.41
CA ASN A 282 -14.55 -3.97 17.47
C ASN A 282 -15.44 -4.00 18.72
N TYR A 283 -16.34 -3.04 18.91
CA TYR A 283 -17.14 -2.88 20.14
C TYR A 283 -18.65 -2.71 19.89
N GLY A 284 -19.14 -3.18 18.75
CA GLY A 284 -20.57 -3.27 18.46
C GLY A 284 -21.29 -1.93 18.31
N GLY A 285 -20.57 -0.83 18.06
CA GLY A 285 -21.18 0.47 17.74
C GLY A 285 -21.84 1.18 18.93
N LYS A 286 -21.43 0.88 20.16
CA LYS A 286 -21.83 1.64 21.36
C LYS A 286 -20.58 2.17 22.06
N ASP A 287 -20.62 3.42 22.49
CA ASP A 287 -19.56 4.01 23.31
C ASP A 287 -19.55 3.40 24.72
N TYR A 288 -18.54 3.74 25.52
CA TYR A 288 -18.38 3.24 26.89
C TYR A 288 -19.56 3.59 27.82
N ASN A 289 -20.34 4.62 27.52
CA ASN A 289 -21.50 5.04 28.30
C ASN A 289 -22.80 4.40 27.79
N GLY A 290 -22.73 3.52 26.78
CA GLY A 290 -23.87 2.87 26.15
C GLY A 290 -24.56 3.67 25.06
N ASN A 291 -24.04 4.84 24.66
CA ASN A 291 -24.61 5.64 23.58
C ASN A 291 -24.30 5.00 22.22
N THR A 292 -25.29 4.98 21.33
CA THR A 292 -25.10 4.49 19.96
C THR A 292 -24.15 5.41 19.18
N VAL A 293 -23.11 4.80 18.60
CA VAL A 293 -22.17 5.41 17.67
C VAL A 293 -22.54 4.95 16.26
N ASP A 294 -23.39 5.72 15.60
CA ASP A 294 -23.85 5.41 14.23
C ASP A 294 -22.81 5.87 13.19
N LEU A 295 -21.95 4.94 12.79
CA LEU A 295 -20.92 5.18 11.78
C LEU A 295 -21.50 5.67 10.45
N LYS A 296 -22.68 5.16 10.03
CA LYS A 296 -23.30 5.57 8.76
C LYS A 296 -23.71 7.04 8.84
N LYS A 297 -24.42 7.42 9.91
CA LYS A 297 -24.81 8.82 10.14
C LYS A 297 -23.59 9.75 10.23
N ILE A 298 -22.54 9.34 10.93
CA ILE A 298 -21.31 10.13 11.06
C ILE A 298 -20.61 10.30 9.70
N ARG A 299 -20.59 9.27 8.85
CA ARG A 299 -20.11 9.39 7.46
C ARG A 299 -20.95 10.37 6.65
N GLU A 300 -22.27 10.33 6.75
CA GLU A 300 -23.16 11.30 6.09
C GLU A 300 -22.95 12.74 6.59
N GLU A 301 -22.73 12.94 7.89
CA GLU A 301 -22.35 14.23 8.46
C GLU A 301 -21.01 14.73 7.89
N GLY A 302 -20.01 13.84 7.84
CA GLY A 302 -18.71 14.14 7.25
C GLY A 302 -18.78 14.51 5.77
N GLN A 303 -19.53 13.75 4.97
CA GLN A 303 -19.77 14.06 3.57
C GLN A 303 -20.38 15.46 3.40
N LYS A 304 -21.36 15.84 4.24
CA LYS A 304 -21.94 17.19 4.21
C LYS A 304 -20.95 18.28 4.63
N GLN A 305 -20.08 18.02 5.60
CA GLN A 305 -19.09 18.99 6.05
C GLN A 305 -17.99 19.23 5.02
N TYR A 306 -17.42 18.17 4.46
CA TYR A 306 -16.30 18.25 3.52
C TYR A 306 -16.75 18.49 2.07
N LEU A 307 -18.01 18.19 1.74
CA LEU A 307 -18.57 18.36 0.40
C LEU A 307 -19.93 19.10 0.44
N PRO A 308 -19.98 20.34 0.99
CA PRO A 308 -21.24 21.03 1.26
C PRO A 308 -21.95 21.54 0.00
N LYS A 309 -21.26 21.68 -1.13
CA LYS A 309 -21.83 22.26 -2.36
C LYS A 309 -22.21 21.15 -3.34
N THR A 310 -23.37 21.31 -3.97
CA THR A 310 -23.84 20.40 -5.04
C THR A 310 -24.20 21.22 -6.28
N TYR A 311 -23.74 20.78 -7.44
CA TYR A 311 -24.08 21.35 -8.75
C TYR A 311 -24.58 20.24 -9.65
N THR A 312 -25.70 20.47 -10.33
CA THR A 312 -26.36 19.46 -11.16
C THR A 312 -26.46 19.96 -12.59
N PHE A 313 -26.11 19.10 -13.53
CA PHE A 313 -26.17 19.36 -14.96
C PHE A 313 -26.92 18.23 -15.67
N ASP A 314 -27.30 18.46 -16.93
CA ASP A 314 -27.93 17.48 -17.82
C ASP A 314 -29.07 16.69 -17.16
N ASP A 315 -30.06 17.41 -16.63
CA ASP A 315 -31.24 16.86 -15.97
C ASP A 315 -30.96 15.86 -14.83
N GLY A 316 -29.79 15.98 -14.19
CA GLY A 316 -29.40 15.11 -13.08
C GLY A 316 -28.40 14.02 -13.44
N SER A 317 -28.07 13.84 -14.73
CA SER A 317 -27.13 12.79 -15.15
C SER A 317 -25.66 13.11 -14.87
N ILE A 318 -25.33 14.37 -14.56
CA ILE A 318 -23.99 14.75 -14.07
C ILE A 318 -24.15 15.59 -12.79
N VAL A 319 -23.56 15.13 -11.69
CA VAL A 319 -23.66 15.75 -10.36
C VAL A 319 -22.27 15.99 -9.78
N PHE A 320 -21.93 17.24 -9.49
CA PHE A 320 -20.72 17.59 -8.76
C PHE A 320 -21.05 17.81 -7.28
N LYS A 321 -20.33 17.15 -6.38
CA LYS A 321 -20.30 17.40 -4.94
C LYS A 321 -18.94 17.94 -4.56
N THR A 322 -18.86 19.16 -4.04
CA THR A 322 -17.57 19.82 -3.85
C THR A 322 -17.40 20.39 -2.46
N GLY A 323 -16.14 20.51 -2.05
CA GLY A 323 -15.71 21.38 -0.98
C GLY A 323 -16.13 22.83 -1.22
N ASP A 324 -16.17 23.61 -0.15
CA ASP A 324 -16.63 25.00 -0.16
C ASP A 324 -15.65 25.98 -0.87
N LYS A 325 -14.37 25.63 -0.98
CA LYS A 325 -13.32 26.43 -1.65
C LYS A 325 -13.18 26.11 -3.13
N VAL A 326 -13.78 25.04 -3.63
CA VAL A 326 -13.85 24.75 -5.06
C VAL A 326 -14.76 25.79 -5.73
N THR A 327 -14.23 26.52 -6.72
CA THR A 327 -14.97 27.62 -7.34
C THR A 327 -16.03 27.11 -8.31
N GLU A 328 -17.17 27.81 -8.38
CA GLU A 328 -18.22 27.50 -9.36
C GLU A 328 -17.71 27.59 -10.80
N GLU A 329 -16.81 28.55 -11.08
CA GLU A 329 -16.15 28.66 -12.38
C GLU A 329 -15.38 27.38 -12.72
N LYS A 330 -14.64 26.81 -11.77
CA LYS A 330 -13.92 25.55 -12.00
C LYS A 330 -14.90 24.43 -12.30
N VAL A 331 -16.00 24.29 -11.55
CA VAL A 331 -17.03 23.28 -11.81
C VAL A 331 -17.62 23.40 -13.22
N LYS A 332 -17.95 24.62 -13.66
CA LYS A 332 -18.43 24.87 -15.03
C LYS A 332 -17.38 24.50 -16.09
N ARG A 333 -16.10 24.79 -15.85
CA ARG A 333 -15.01 24.40 -16.76
C ARG A 333 -14.89 22.87 -16.87
N LEU A 334 -14.98 22.14 -15.75
CA LEU A 334 -14.97 20.68 -15.76
C LEU A 334 -16.17 20.11 -16.53
N TYR A 335 -17.37 20.66 -16.34
CA TYR A 335 -18.54 20.25 -17.12
C TYR A 335 -18.30 20.41 -18.64
N TRP A 336 -17.76 21.55 -19.08
CA TRP A 336 -17.46 21.76 -20.50
C TRP A 336 -16.30 20.88 -21.01
N ALA A 337 -15.27 20.65 -20.20
CA ALA A 337 -14.20 19.70 -20.50
C ALA A 337 -14.75 18.30 -20.74
N ALA A 338 -15.72 17.85 -19.93
CA ALA A 338 -16.40 16.57 -20.12
C ALA A 338 -17.08 16.50 -21.50
N LYS A 339 -17.68 17.59 -21.97
CA LYS A 339 -18.31 17.65 -23.31
C LYS A 339 -17.31 17.53 -24.44
N GLU A 340 -16.14 18.16 -24.30
CA GLU A 340 -15.07 18.05 -25.30
C GLU A 340 -14.55 16.61 -25.40
N VAL A 341 -14.25 15.99 -24.25
CA VAL A 341 -13.78 14.59 -24.18
C VAL A 341 -14.85 13.64 -24.72
N LYS A 342 -16.09 13.75 -24.25
CA LYS A 342 -17.22 12.93 -24.70
C LYS A 342 -17.41 12.99 -26.22
N ALA A 343 -17.33 14.18 -26.80
CA ALA A 343 -17.52 14.35 -28.23
C ALA A 343 -16.41 13.68 -29.06
N GLN A 344 -15.14 13.79 -28.67
CA GLN A 344 -14.05 13.11 -29.38
C GLN A 344 -14.12 11.59 -29.18
N TYR A 345 -14.45 11.15 -27.97
CA TYR A 345 -14.59 9.74 -27.66
C TYR A 345 -15.63 9.07 -28.56
N HIS A 346 -16.86 9.59 -28.60
CA HIS A 346 -17.91 9.04 -29.47
C HIS A 346 -17.60 9.11 -30.96
N ARG A 347 -16.83 10.12 -31.42
CA ARG A 347 -16.37 10.16 -32.82
C ARG A 347 -15.43 9.02 -33.16
N VAL A 348 -14.57 8.63 -32.22
CA VAL A 348 -13.60 7.54 -32.42
C VAL A 348 -14.28 6.18 -32.31
N ILE A 349 -15.08 5.95 -31.26
CA ILE A 349 -15.67 4.63 -31.03
C ILE A 349 -16.93 4.36 -31.86
N GLY A 350 -17.52 5.40 -32.46
CA GLY A 350 -18.72 5.27 -33.29
C GLY A 350 -20.01 4.87 -32.55
N ASN A 351 -20.00 4.89 -31.21
CA ASN A 351 -21.12 4.54 -30.36
C ASN A 351 -21.34 5.59 -29.26
N ASP A 352 -22.58 6.03 -29.09
CA ASP A 352 -23.03 6.90 -27.99
C ASP A 352 -24.18 6.31 -27.17
N ALA A 353 -24.60 5.09 -27.50
CA ALA A 353 -25.54 4.31 -26.69
C ALA A 353 -24.77 3.59 -25.57
N ALA A 354 -25.27 3.71 -24.33
CA ALA A 354 -24.73 2.95 -23.22
C ALA A 354 -24.85 1.44 -23.51
N LEU A 355 -23.82 0.66 -23.20
CA LEU A 355 -23.79 -0.77 -23.45
C LEU A 355 -24.82 -1.52 -22.59
N GLU A 356 -25.02 -1.06 -21.36
CA GLU A 356 -25.89 -1.68 -20.37
C GLU A 356 -26.75 -0.62 -19.68
N ALA A 357 -28.05 -0.90 -19.51
CA ALA A 357 -29.00 0.01 -18.87
C ALA A 357 -29.09 -0.25 -17.36
N GLY A 358 -29.41 0.80 -16.57
CA GLY A 358 -29.68 0.68 -15.14
C GLY A 358 -28.42 0.53 -14.27
N LYS A 359 -27.24 0.87 -14.82
CA LYS A 359 -25.96 0.88 -14.11
C LYS A 359 -25.85 2.15 -13.25
N ALA A 360 -25.00 2.10 -12.23
CA ALA A 360 -24.80 3.25 -11.32
C ALA A 360 -24.28 4.49 -12.05
N ASP A 361 -23.61 4.29 -13.18
CA ASP A 361 -23.04 5.34 -14.04
C ASP A 361 -24.08 6.00 -14.97
N ASP A 362 -25.36 5.63 -14.90
CA ASP A 362 -26.46 6.42 -15.46
C ASP A 362 -26.47 7.85 -14.88
N VAL A 363 -25.95 8.01 -13.67
CA VAL A 363 -25.63 9.29 -13.06
C VAL A 363 -24.14 9.33 -12.71
N LEU A 364 -23.37 10.14 -13.45
CA LEU A 364 -21.99 10.41 -13.11
C LEU A 364 -21.93 11.40 -11.93
N THR A 365 -21.47 10.92 -10.78
CA THR A 365 -21.17 11.77 -9.63
C THR A 365 -19.69 12.12 -9.59
N ILE A 366 -19.35 13.39 -9.42
CA ILE A 366 -17.98 13.87 -9.27
C ILE A 366 -17.82 14.48 -7.89
N VAL A 367 -16.94 13.91 -7.07
CA VAL A 367 -16.64 14.35 -5.71
C VAL A 367 -15.29 15.07 -5.71
N ILE A 368 -15.29 16.35 -5.34
CA ILE A 368 -14.08 17.21 -5.36
C ILE A 368 -13.85 17.82 -3.97
N TYR A 369 -12.90 17.28 -3.21
CA TYR A 369 -12.46 17.88 -1.95
C TYR A 369 -11.65 19.17 -2.19
N ASN A 370 -11.51 20.02 -1.17
CA ASN A 370 -10.82 21.30 -1.35
C ASN A 370 -9.32 21.16 -1.64
N ASP A 371 -8.67 20.14 -1.09
CA ASP A 371 -7.22 19.97 -1.13
C ASP A 371 -6.83 18.49 -0.85
N PRO A 372 -5.55 18.09 -1.05
CA PRO A 372 -5.13 16.71 -0.79
C PRO A 372 -5.24 16.26 0.68
N TYR A 373 -5.29 17.19 1.64
CA TYR A 373 -5.43 16.84 3.05
C TYR A 373 -6.87 16.42 3.37
N GLU A 374 -7.87 17.18 2.89
CA GLU A 374 -9.28 16.80 2.98
C GLU A 374 -9.57 15.54 2.14
N TYR A 375 -8.91 15.35 0.99
CA TYR A 375 -9.07 14.15 0.16
C TYR A 375 -8.82 12.85 0.92
N LYS A 376 -7.85 12.83 1.85
CA LYS A 376 -7.56 11.65 2.68
C LYS A 376 -8.79 11.15 3.45
N ARG A 377 -9.77 12.02 3.73
CA ARG A 377 -11.04 11.63 4.37
C ARG A 377 -11.90 10.74 3.48
N ASN A 378 -11.67 10.71 2.18
CA ASN A 378 -12.43 9.86 1.25
C ASN A 378 -12.40 8.37 1.63
N SER A 379 -11.26 7.90 2.15
CA SER A 379 -11.12 6.54 2.69
C SER A 379 -12.13 6.26 3.82
N GLN A 380 -12.29 7.19 4.76
CA GLN A 380 -13.22 7.06 5.89
C GLN A 380 -14.68 7.32 5.49
N LEU A 381 -14.92 8.22 4.51
CA LEU A 381 -16.26 8.65 4.11
C LEU A 381 -16.91 7.74 3.08
N TYR A 382 -16.11 7.16 2.18
CA TYR A 382 -16.57 6.37 1.03
C TYR A 382 -15.91 5.00 0.92
N GLY A 383 -14.79 4.75 1.62
CA GLY A 383 -14.11 3.45 1.62
C GLY A 383 -13.10 3.24 0.49
N TYR A 384 -12.74 4.28 -0.26
CA TYR A 384 -11.82 4.18 -1.40
C TYR A 384 -10.45 4.77 -1.09
N ASP A 385 -9.41 4.16 -1.67
CA ASP A 385 -8.02 4.58 -1.47
C ASP A 385 -7.77 6.02 -1.93
N THR A 386 -6.85 6.69 -1.25
CA THR A 386 -6.51 8.09 -1.49
C THR A 386 -5.04 8.30 -1.86
N ASN A 387 -4.28 7.23 -2.09
CA ASN A 387 -2.89 7.28 -2.53
C ASN A 387 -2.81 7.45 -4.06
N ASN A 388 -3.60 8.39 -4.58
CA ASN A 388 -3.78 8.68 -5.99
C ASN A 388 -4.18 10.16 -6.17
N GLY A 389 -4.11 10.68 -7.41
CA GLY A 389 -4.59 12.02 -7.73
C GLY A 389 -6.12 12.11 -7.78
N GLY A 390 -6.77 10.98 -7.97
CA GLY A 390 -8.20 10.78 -8.10
C GLY A 390 -8.45 9.34 -8.54
N ILE A 391 -9.69 8.88 -8.43
CA ILE A 391 -10.07 7.53 -8.82
C ILE A 391 -11.53 7.49 -9.24
N TYR A 392 -11.80 6.94 -10.42
CA TYR A 392 -13.15 6.57 -10.85
C TYR A 392 -13.56 5.19 -10.31
N ILE A 393 -14.78 5.09 -9.77
CA ILE A 393 -15.36 3.84 -9.29
C ILE A 393 -16.64 3.57 -10.08
N GLU A 394 -16.54 2.69 -11.08
CA GLU A 394 -17.64 2.34 -11.98
C GLU A 394 -18.87 1.81 -11.23
N GLY A 395 -18.69 0.88 -10.28
CA GLY A 395 -19.79 0.32 -9.49
C GLY A 395 -20.57 1.35 -8.65
N LYS A 396 -20.11 2.60 -8.59
CA LYS A 396 -20.79 3.75 -7.99
C LYS A 396 -21.13 4.86 -8.98
N GLY A 397 -20.68 4.77 -10.24
CA GLY A 397 -20.72 5.88 -11.19
C GLY A 397 -20.07 7.13 -10.62
N THR A 398 -19.02 7.00 -9.79
CA THR A 398 -18.49 8.12 -9.00
C THR A 398 -16.98 8.30 -9.18
N PHE A 399 -16.58 9.51 -9.56
CA PHE A 399 -15.19 9.96 -9.58
C PHE A 399 -14.86 10.73 -8.30
N PHE A 400 -13.80 10.36 -7.61
CA PHE A 400 -13.31 11.04 -6.41
C PHE A 400 -11.98 11.74 -6.69
N THR A 401 -11.86 13.01 -6.31
CA THR A 401 -10.62 13.79 -6.47
C THR A 401 -10.60 15.02 -5.56
N TYR A 402 -9.64 15.92 -5.74
CA TYR A 402 -9.50 17.16 -4.98
C TYR A 402 -9.01 18.30 -5.85
N GLU A 403 -9.30 19.55 -5.48
CA GLU A 403 -8.64 20.70 -6.10
C GLU A 403 -7.17 20.77 -5.68
N ARG A 404 -6.29 21.24 -6.57
CA ARG A 404 -4.85 21.31 -6.26
C ARG A 404 -4.15 22.53 -6.80
N THR A 405 -3.06 22.88 -6.13
CA THR A 405 -2.06 23.82 -6.64
C THR A 405 -1.00 23.09 -7.49
N PRO A 406 -0.25 23.82 -8.34
CA PRO A 406 0.86 23.24 -9.10
C PRO A 406 2.00 22.65 -8.25
N GLN A 407 2.09 23.00 -6.96
CA GLN A 407 3.07 22.41 -6.03
C GLN A 407 2.61 21.06 -5.48
N GLN A 408 1.30 20.81 -5.47
CA GLN A 408 0.70 19.59 -4.95
C GLN A 408 0.60 18.49 -6.01
N SER A 409 0.52 18.84 -7.29
CA SER A 409 0.48 17.87 -8.40
C SER A 409 1.05 18.47 -9.69
N SER A 410 1.65 17.60 -10.51
CA SER A 410 2.02 17.91 -11.90
C SER A 410 0.81 18.11 -12.82
N TYR A 411 -0.35 17.53 -12.46
CA TYR A 411 -1.59 17.64 -13.20
C TYR A 411 -2.53 18.63 -12.52
N THR A 412 -3.11 19.52 -13.32
CA THR A 412 -4.25 20.34 -12.86
C THR A 412 -5.48 19.47 -12.61
N LEU A 413 -6.45 19.99 -11.84
CA LEU A 413 -7.73 19.31 -11.65
C LEU A 413 -8.45 19.02 -12.98
N GLU A 414 -8.42 19.95 -13.94
CA GLU A 414 -9.05 19.74 -15.24
C GLU A 414 -8.35 18.64 -16.05
N GLU A 415 -7.02 18.63 -16.07
CA GLU A 415 -6.27 17.58 -16.76
C GLU A 415 -6.55 16.19 -16.20
N LEU A 416 -6.54 16.03 -14.87
CA LEU A 416 -6.85 14.75 -14.26
C LEU A 416 -8.32 14.37 -14.48
N PHE A 417 -9.24 15.33 -14.36
CA PHE A 417 -10.66 15.07 -14.63
C PHE A 417 -10.89 14.59 -16.06
N ARG A 418 -10.22 15.19 -17.05
CA ARG A 418 -10.33 14.76 -18.46
C ARG A 418 -9.84 13.32 -18.66
N HIS A 419 -8.78 12.91 -17.96
CA HIS A 419 -8.29 11.53 -17.94
C HIS A 419 -9.33 10.59 -17.32
N GLU A 420 -9.72 10.83 -16.08
CA GLU A 420 -10.62 9.96 -15.31
C GLU A 420 -12.04 9.90 -15.90
N PHE A 421 -12.50 10.99 -16.52
CA PHE A 421 -13.75 11.01 -17.25
C PHE A 421 -13.73 10.05 -18.46
N THR A 422 -12.55 9.78 -19.03
CA THR A 422 -12.41 8.78 -20.10
C THR A 422 -12.64 7.37 -19.56
N HIS A 423 -12.22 7.03 -18.35
CA HIS A 423 -12.55 5.73 -17.74
C HIS A 423 -14.05 5.53 -17.53
N TYR A 424 -14.78 6.60 -17.18
CA TYR A 424 -16.25 6.57 -17.21
C TYR A 424 -16.80 6.27 -18.61
N LEU A 425 -16.24 6.88 -19.65
CA LEU A 425 -16.69 6.63 -21.02
C LEU A 425 -16.37 5.21 -21.50
N GLN A 426 -15.19 4.69 -21.15
CA GLN A 426 -14.77 3.31 -21.43
C GLN A 426 -15.76 2.31 -20.84
N ALA A 427 -16.02 2.42 -19.54
CA ALA A 427 -16.93 1.52 -18.84
C ALA A 427 -18.36 1.59 -19.39
N ARG A 428 -18.83 2.78 -19.76
CA ARG A 428 -20.23 2.98 -20.16
C ARG A 428 -20.52 2.66 -21.64
N TYR A 429 -19.58 2.95 -22.54
CA TYR A 429 -19.82 2.98 -23.98
C TYR A 429 -18.93 2.04 -24.81
N GLU A 430 -17.83 1.51 -24.26
CA GLU A 430 -16.86 0.74 -25.05
C GLU A 430 -16.58 -0.67 -24.51
N VAL A 431 -16.39 -0.84 -23.19
CA VAL A 431 -15.99 -2.12 -22.60
C VAL A 431 -17.19 -2.80 -21.94
N PRO A 432 -17.67 -3.95 -22.44
CA PRO A 432 -18.80 -4.65 -21.84
C PRO A 432 -18.49 -5.19 -20.44
N GLY A 433 -19.49 -5.25 -19.56
CA GLY A 433 -19.41 -5.90 -18.26
C GLY A 433 -19.14 -4.92 -17.11
N SER A 434 -18.11 -5.20 -16.32
CA SER A 434 -17.69 -4.32 -15.23
C SER A 434 -16.19 -4.11 -15.31
N TRP A 435 -15.78 -2.86 -15.17
CA TRP A 435 -14.40 -2.43 -15.28
C TRP A 435 -13.50 -3.20 -14.30
N GLY A 436 -12.35 -3.68 -14.81
CA GLY A 436 -11.43 -4.52 -14.05
C GLY A 436 -11.92 -5.96 -13.83
N GLN A 437 -13.08 -6.35 -14.37
CA GLN A 437 -13.67 -7.68 -14.25
C GLN A 437 -13.91 -8.32 -15.62
N GLY A 438 -13.92 -9.65 -15.66
CA GLY A 438 -14.14 -10.40 -16.89
C GLY A 438 -12.87 -10.78 -17.64
N GLU A 439 -13.04 -11.45 -18.79
CA GLU A 439 -11.94 -12.12 -19.48
C GLU A 439 -10.92 -11.15 -20.10
N LEU A 440 -11.37 -9.98 -20.59
CA LEU A 440 -10.49 -8.92 -21.09
C LEU A 440 -9.53 -8.41 -20.01
N TYR A 441 -9.94 -8.35 -18.75
CA TYR A 441 -9.09 -7.83 -17.67
C TYR A 441 -8.12 -8.86 -17.08
N GLN A 442 -8.32 -10.15 -17.36
CA GLN A 442 -7.37 -11.18 -16.94
C GLN A 442 -5.99 -10.95 -17.58
N ASN A 443 -4.92 -11.29 -16.87
CA ASN A 443 -3.53 -11.15 -17.32
C ASN A 443 -3.13 -9.71 -17.72
N GLU A 444 -3.86 -8.70 -17.26
CA GLU A 444 -3.60 -7.27 -17.52
C GLU A 444 -3.56 -6.92 -19.02
N ARG A 445 -4.49 -7.47 -19.81
CA ARG A 445 -4.53 -7.19 -21.26
C ARG A 445 -4.90 -5.74 -21.60
N MET A 446 -5.69 -5.13 -20.75
CA MET A 446 -6.30 -3.81 -20.96
C MET A 446 -5.45 -2.67 -20.39
N THR A 447 -4.45 -2.92 -19.55
CA THR A 447 -3.70 -1.87 -18.84
C THR A 447 -3.09 -0.83 -19.77
N TRP A 448 -2.47 -1.25 -20.88
CA TRP A 448 -1.92 -0.30 -21.86
C TRP A 448 -3.01 0.47 -22.60
N PHE A 449 -4.16 -0.18 -22.84
CA PHE A 449 -5.27 0.39 -23.58
C PHE A 449 -5.99 1.42 -22.71
N ASP A 450 -6.52 1.01 -21.55
CA ASP A 450 -7.33 1.85 -20.65
C ASP A 450 -6.59 3.15 -20.30
N GLU A 451 -5.34 3.04 -19.83
CA GLU A 451 -4.56 4.19 -19.37
C GLU A 451 -4.03 5.05 -20.53
N GLY A 452 -3.57 4.42 -21.61
CA GLY A 452 -3.12 5.16 -22.80
C GLY A 452 -4.25 5.93 -23.46
N ASN A 453 -5.45 5.35 -23.45
CA ASN A 453 -6.66 5.90 -24.05
C ASN A 453 -7.18 7.06 -23.21
N ALA A 454 -7.16 6.93 -21.89
CA ALA A 454 -7.46 8.01 -20.97
C ALA A 454 -6.49 9.20 -21.09
N GLU A 455 -5.18 8.95 -21.16
CA GLU A 455 -4.19 10.01 -21.38
C GLU A 455 -4.36 10.68 -22.76
N PHE A 456 -4.71 9.89 -23.78
CA PHE A 456 -4.98 10.36 -25.14
C PHE A 456 -6.21 11.27 -25.17
N PHE A 457 -7.39 10.75 -24.79
CA PHE A 457 -8.63 11.52 -24.83
C PHE A 457 -8.66 12.69 -23.87
N ALA A 458 -7.82 12.71 -22.83
CA ALA A 458 -7.62 13.90 -22.03
C ALA A 458 -7.13 15.11 -22.84
N GLY A 459 -6.52 14.89 -24.00
CA GLY A 459 -6.13 15.91 -24.97
C GLY A 459 -7.25 16.41 -25.89
N SER A 460 -8.50 16.00 -25.67
CA SER A 460 -9.64 16.38 -26.49
C SER A 460 -9.88 17.89 -26.51
N THR A 461 -10.14 18.42 -27.69
CA THR A 461 -10.47 19.85 -27.89
C THR A 461 -11.84 20.01 -28.54
N ARG A 462 -12.38 21.23 -28.47
CA ARG A 462 -13.66 21.56 -29.10
C ARG A 462 -13.67 21.40 -30.62
N THR A 463 -12.61 21.82 -31.31
CA THR A 463 -12.59 21.94 -32.77
C THR A 463 -11.32 21.44 -33.46
N ASN A 464 -10.33 20.96 -32.72
CA ASN A 464 -9.04 20.54 -33.24
C ASN A 464 -8.71 19.09 -32.85
N ASN A 465 -9.72 18.21 -32.89
CA ASN A 465 -9.63 16.80 -32.54
C ASN A 465 -8.99 16.58 -31.15
N VAL A 466 -8.26 15.47 -31.00
CA VAL A 466 -7.44 15.15 -29.83
C VAL A 466 -6.00 15.58 -30.08
N VAL A 467 -5.43 16.38 -29.18
CA VAL A 467 -4.06 16.90 -29.31
C VAL A 467 -3.15 16.40 -28.19
N PRO A 468 -1.85 16.20 -28.45
CA PRO A 468 -0.91 15.81 -27.40
C PRO A 468 -0.82 16.82 -26.25
N ARG A 469 -0.79 16.31 -25.01
CA ARG A 469 -0.63 17.11 -23.80
C ARG A 469 0.84 17.28 -23.43
N LYS A 470 1.24 18.52 -23.13
CA LYS A 470 2.63 18.85 -22.78
C LYS A 470 3.11 18.11 -21.52
N SER A 471 2.22 17.83 -20.57
CA SER A 471 2.52 17.06 -19.36
C SER A 471 3.02 15.65 -19.69
N VAL A 472 2.34 14.96 -20.60
CA VAL A 472 2.66 13.57 -21.02
C VAL A 472 3.92 13.55 -21.88
N ILE A 473 4.04 14.48 -22.84
CA ILE A 473 5.22 14.58 -23.71
C ILE A 473 6.52 14.82 -22.92
N ARG A 474 6.46 15.59 -21.82
CA ARG A 474 7.62 15.80 -20.93
C ARG A 474 8.06 14.52 -20.20
N GLY A 475 7.16 13.55 -20.03
CA GLY A 475 7.46 12.27 -19.41
C GLY A 475 8.14 11.26 -20.35
N LEU A 476 8.23 11.55 -21.65
CA LEU A 476 8.90 10.68 -22.61
C LEU A 476 10.43 10.89 -22.55
N SER A 477 11.19 9.80 -22.49
CA SER A 477 12.65 9.89 -22.48
C SER A 477 13.20 10.56 -23.75
N SER A 478 14.15 11.49 -23.55
CA SER A 478 14.92 12.09 -24.63
C SER A 478 15.92 11.11 -25.26
N ASN A 479 16.30 10.05 -24.54
CA ASN A 479 17.18 8.99 -25.04
C ASN A 479 16.36 7.93 -25.80
N PRO A 480 16.52 7.77 -27.12
CA PRO A 480 15.76 6.78 -27.88
C PRO A 480 15.92 5.34 -27.37
N ALA A 481 17.07 4.99 -26.80
CA ALA A 481 17.34 3.64 -26.30
C ALA A 481 16.54 3.28 -25.04
N GLU A 482 16.00 4.26 -24.32
CA GLU A 482 15.18 4.06 -23.12
C GLU A 482 13.69 3.99 -23.44
N ARG A 483 13.28 4.33 -24.67
CA ARG A 483 11.88 4.35 -25.08
C ARG A 483 11.33 2.93 -25.19
N TYR A 484 10.05 2.78 -24.84
CA TYR A 484 9.39 1.49 -24.99
C TYR A 484 9.22 1.16 -26.47
N THR A 485 9.40 -0.12 -26.80
CA THR A 485 8.99 -0.69 -28.09
C THR A 485 7.47 -0.79 -28.15
N ALA A 486 6.92 -0.99 -29.36
CA ALA A 486 5.50 -1.30 -29.52
C ALA A 486 5.11 -2.56 -28.72
N GLU A 487 5.91 -3.63 -28.80
CA GLU A 487 5.75 -4.84 -28.00
C GLU A 487 5.69 -4.55 -26.50
N ARG A 488 6.69 -3.85 -25.96
CA ARG A 488 6.74 -3.54 -24.52
C ARG A 488 5.53 -2.73 -24.08
N THR A 489 5.05 -1.82 -24.94
CA THR A 489 3.88 -0.99 -24.66
C THR A 489 2.59 -1.81 -24.64
N LEU A 490 2.32 -2.62 -25.67
CA LEU A 490 1.11 -3.46 -25.81
C LEU A 490 0.96 -4.50 -24.68
N PHE A 491 2.07 -4.87 -24.03
CA PHE A 491 2.10 -5.83 -22.92
C PHE A 491 2.49 -5.19 -21.58
N SER A 492 2.35 -3.86 -21.47
CA SER A 492 2.60 -3.15 -20.23
C SER A 492 1.59 -3.52 -19.14
N LYS A 493 2.08 -3.51 -17.91
CA LYS A 493 1.37 -3.87 -16.68
C LYS A 493 1.54 -2.76 -15.64
N TYR A 494 0.64 -2.72 -14.66
CA TYR A 494 0.79 -1.80 -13.54
C TYR A 494 2.10 -2.10 -12.79
N GLY A 495 2.80 -1.04 -12.36
CA GLY A 495 4.06 -1.16 -11.61
C GLY A 495 5.11 -0.11 -11.95
N SER A 496 5.03 0.55 -13.11
CA SER A 496 5.83 1.73 -13.42
C SER A 496 4.95 2.88 -13.93
N TRP A 497 5.45 4.11 -13.86
CA TRP A 497 4.75 5.29 -14.39
C TRP A 497 5.00 5.52 -15.88
N ASP A 498 6.11 5.00 -16.41
CA ASP A 498 6.51 5.26 -17.80
C ASP A 498 5.52 4.69 -18.82
N PHE A 499 4.87 3.56 -18.50
CA PHE A 499 3.99 2.91 -19.48
C PHE A 499 2.81 3.79 -19.86
N TYR A 500 2.28 4.63 -18.97
CA TYR A 500 1.20 5.57 -19.28
C TYR A 500 1.59 6.48 -20.45
N ASN A 501 2.79 7.07 -20.39
CA ASN A 501 3.30 7.97 -21.41
C ASN A 501 3.53 7.26 -22.76
N TYR A 502 4.06 6.03 -22.74
CA TYR A 502 4.32 5.27 -23.96
C TYR A 502 3.04 4.67 -24.56
N SER A 503 2.07 4.26 -23.74
CA SER A 503 0.73 3.87 -24.18
C SER A 503 -0.01 5.02 -24.85
N PHE A 504 0.05 6.22 -24.27
CA PHE A 504 -0.42 7.45 -24.91
C PHE A 504 0.26 7.65 -26.27
N ALA A 505 1.58 7.56 -26.34
CA ALA A 505 2.33 7.81 -27.56
C ALA A 505 1.94 6.82 -28.67
N LEU A 506 1.80 5.54 -28.34
CA LEU A 506 1.35 4.51 -29.28
C LEU A 506 -0.08 4.77 -29.75
N GLN A 507 -1.03 5.05 -28.85
CA GLN A 507 -2.41 5.34 -29.26
C GLN A 507 -2.53 6.64 -30.07
N SER A 508 -1.78 7.68 -29.72
CA SER A 508 -1.71 8.91 -30.50
C SER A 508 -1.15 8.65 -31.91
N TYR A 509 -0.16 7.77 -32.05
CA TYR A 509 0.37 7.35 -33.35
C TYR A 509 -0.68 6.56 -34.15
N LEU A 510 -1.32 5.57 -33.53
CA LEU A 510 -2.36 4.76 -34.17
C LEU A 510 -3.53 5.63 -34.65
N TYR A 511 -4.01 6.54 -33.80
CA TYR A 511 -5.05 7.50 -34.19
C TYR A 511 -4.67 8.38 -35.39
N THR A 512 -3.43 8.86 -35.44
CA THR A 512 -2.99 9.84 -36.45
C THR A 512 -2.56 9.18 -37.78
N HIS A 513 -1.99 7.98 -37.71
CA HIS A 513 -1.28 7.36 -38.83
C HIS A 513 -1.81 5.97 -39.22
N GLN A 514 -2.50 5.28 -38.32
CA GLN A 514 -3.00 3.92 -38.54
C GLN A 514 -4.40 3.73 -37.94
N PHE A 515 -5.35 4.59 -38.31
CA PHE A 515 -6.68 4.61 -37.69
C PHE A 515 -7.42 3.26 -37.83
N GLU A 516 -7.28 2.57 -38.96
CA GLU A 516 -7.87 1.24 -39.16
C GLU A 516 -7.35 0.21 -38.14
N THR A 517 -6.06 0.26 -37.82
CA THR A 517 -5.46 -0.56 -36.75
C THR A 517 -6.04 -0.19 -35.39
N PHE A 518 -6.19 1.12 -35.12
CA PHE A 518 -6.75 1.61 -33.87
C PHE A 518 -8.20 1.17 -33.66
N ASP A 519 -9.04 1.34 -34.68
CA ASP A 519 -10.46 0.99 -34.64
C ASP A 519 -10.65 -0.53 -34.50
N LYS A 520 -9.84 -1.33 -35.20
CA LYS A 520 -9.90 -2.79 -35.10
C LYS A 520 -9.56 -3.34 -33.71
N ILE A 521 -8.65 -2.70 -32.97
CA ILE A 521 -8.38 -3.06 -31.57
C ILE A 521 -9.66 -2.84 -30.74
N GLN A 522 -10.30 -1.69 -30.93
CA GLN A 522 -11.51 -1.29 -30.20
C GLN A 522 -12.72 -2.16 -30.58
N ASP A 523 -12.83 -2.62 -31.84
CA ASP A 523 -13.85 -3.58 -32.27
C ASP A 523 -13.78 -4.88 -31.47
N PHE A 524 -12.59 -5.44 -31.26
CA PHE A 524 -12.44 -6.66 -30.47
C PHE A 524 -12.80 -6.43 -29.00
N ILE A 525 -12.48 -5.25 -28.45
CA ILE A 525 -12.85 -4.87 -27.08
C ILE A 525 -14.37 -4.78 -26.95
N ARG A 526 -15.04 -4.03 -27.84
CA ARG A 526 -16.50 -3.87 -27.87
C ARG A 526 -17.23 -5.20 -28.04
N ALA A 527 -16.68 -6.11 -28.85
CA ALA A 527 -17.22 -7.45 -29.04
C ALA A 527 -16.91 -8.43 -27.89
N ASN A 528 -16.11 -8.01 -26.90
CA ASN A 528 -15.54 -8.87 -25.86
C ASN A 528 -14.84 -10.12 -26.46
N ASP A 529 -14.20 -9.97 -27.62
CA ASP A 529 -13.55 -11.04 -28.38
C ASP A 529 -12.08 -11.20 -27.96
N VAL A 530 -11.89 -11.76 -26.76
CA VAL A 530 -10.56 -11.90 -26.14
C VAL A 530 -9.58 -12.67 -27.00
N LYS A 531 -10.06 -13.72 -27.69
CA LYS A 531 -9.21 -14.57 -28.52
C LYS A 531 -8.62 -13.79 -29.69
N ASN A 532 -9.46 -13.05 -30.43
CA ASN A 532 -8.98 -12.29 -31.57
C ASN A 532 -8.26 -11.02 -31.14
N TYR A 533 -8.64 -10.41 -30.02
CA TYR A 533 -7.86 -9.33 -29.39
C TYR A 533 -6.42 -9.79 -29.09
N ASP A 534 -6.24 -10.92 -28.40
CA ASP A 534 -4.91 -11.45 -28.05
C ASP A 534 -4.10 -11.79 -29.31
N ALA A 535 -4.71 -12.45 -30.29
CA ALA A 535 -4.04 -12.80 -31.54
C ALA A 535 -3.62 -11.55 -32.34
N TYR A 536 -4.46 -10.51 -32.37
CA TYR A 536 -4.16 -9.28 -33.08
C TYR A 536 -3.09 -8.47 -32.37
N ARG A 537 -3.17 -8.34 -31.04
CA ARG A 537 -2.15 -7.70 -30.22
C ARG A 537 -0.78 -8.36 -30.34
N GLU A 538 -0.74 -9.70 -30.37
CA GLU A 538 0.49 -10.47 -30.60
C GLU A 538 1.05 -10.31 -32.01
N ALA A 539 0.19 -10.10 -33.01
CA ALA A 539 0.64 -9.78 -34.36
C ALA A 539 1.25 -8.37 -34.43
N LEU A 540 0.61 -7.38 -33.79
CA LEU A 540 1.11 -6.01 -33.72
C LEU A 540 2.44 -5.90 -32.96
N SER A 541 2.63 -6.67 -31.89
CA SER A 541 3.89 -6.65 -31.14
C SER A 541 5.08 -7.15 -31.96
N LYS A 542 4.83 -7.98 -32.97
CA LYS A 542 5.84 -8.53 -33.87
C LYS A 542 5.99 -7.75 -35.18
N ASP A 543 5.23 -6.68 -35.38
CA ASP A 543 5.32 -5.87 -36.59
C ASP A 543 6.49 -4.87 -36.48
N PRO A 544 7.60 -5.06 -37.24
CA PRO A 544 8.73 -4.15 -37.21
C PRO A 544 8.40 -2.77 -37.78
N ASN A 545 7.36 -2.65 -38.62
CA ASN A 545 6.95 -1.36 -39.17
C ASN A 545 6.16 -0.53 -38.17
N LEU A 546 5.39 -1.16 -37.27
CA LEU A 546 4.73 -0.45 -36.18
C LEU A 546 5.74 0.09 -35.17
N ASN A 547 6.80 -0.68 -34.90
CA ASN A 547 7.82 -0.29 -33.93
C ASN A 547 8.80 0.78 -34.46
N LYS A 548 8.97 0.87 -35.78
CA LYS A 548 9.89 1.81 -36.44
C LYS A 548 9.23 3.17 -36.65
#